data_AF-A0A7J2KVQ9-F1
#
_entry.id   AF-A0A7J2KVQ9-F1
#
_cell.length_a   1.000
_cell.length_b   1.000
_cell.length_c   1.000
_cell.angle_alpha   90.00
_cell.angle_beta   90.00
_cell.angle_gamma   90.00
#
_symmetry.space_group_name_H-M   'P 1'
#
loop_
_entity.id
_entity.type
_entity.pdbx_description
1 polymer ?
#
loop_
_entity_poly.entity_id
_entity_poly.type
_entity_poly.pdbx_seq_one_letter_code
_entity_poly.pdbx_strand_id
1 'polypeptide(L)'
;MSIVERGDTVKIHYVGKLVDESVFDTSMRDVAKEARIYDDSKDYSPFEFIVGSGKAIKGIDEAVIGMKKNEVKEITVPPDKAYGITGEHPMAGKTLVFKIKIIEIYKRYDDVRVPM
;
A
#
# COMPACT_ATOMS: atom_id res chain seq x y z
N MET A 1 -20.01 -8.16 2.89
CA MET A 1 -18.94 -7.72 1.97
C MET A 1 -17.96 -6.93 2.83
N SER A 2 -16.72 -7.41 2.98
CA SER A 2 -15.78 -6.79 3.92
C SER A 2 -15.22 -5.51 3.31
N ILE A 3 -15.43 -4.39 4.01
CA ILE A 3 -14.86 -3.08 3.72
C ILE A 3 -13.71 -2.87 4.70
N VAL A 4 -12.62 -2.26 4.25
CA VAL A 4 -11.46 -1.95 5.10
C VAL A 4 -11.79 -0.83 6.08
N GLU A 5 -11.52 -1.07 7.36
CA GLU A 5 -11.68 -0.12 8.45
C GLU A 5 -10.36 0.06 9.23
N ARG A 6 -10.25 1.13 10.03
CA ARG A 6 -9.08 1.32 10.89
C ARG A 6 -8.99 0.19 11.90
N GLY A 7 -7.79 -0.36 12.08
CA GLY A 7 -7.53 -1.51 12.94
C GLY A 7 -7.67 -2.87 12.25
N ASP A 8 -8.18 -2.93 11.02
CA ASP A 8 -8.12 -4.15 10.22
C ASP A 8 -6.70 -4.43 9.73
N THR A 9 -6.37 -5.71 9.57
CA THR A 9 -5.16 -6.12 8.87
C THR A 9 -5.49 -6.33 7.40
N VAL A 10 -4.73 -5.69 6.51
CA VAL A 10 -4.93 -5.83 5.06
C VAL A 10 -3.66 -6.36 4.41
N LYS A 11 -3.85 -7.16 3.36
CA LYS A 11 -2.79 -7.53 2.41
C LYS A 11 -3.03 -6.79 1.12
N ILE A 12 -2.04 -6.05 0.65
CA ILE A 12 -2.14 -5.29 -0.60
C ILE A 12 -1.05 -5.67 -1.59
N HIS A 13 -1.40 -5.70 -2.86
CA HIS A 13 -0.40 -5.48 -3.90
C HIS A 13 -0.38 -4.00 -4.24
N TYR A 14 0.82 -3.45 -4.41
CA TYR A 14 1.02 -2.09 -4.85
C TYR A 14 2.06 -2.00 -5.97
N VAL A 15 1.92 -0.93 -6.76
CA VAL A 15 2.92 -0.43 -7.71
C VAL A 15 3.10 1.06 -7.41
N GLY A 16 4.30 1.43 -6.99
CA GLY A 16 4.73 2.80 -6.75
C GLY A 16 5.42 3.37 -7.98
N LYS A 17 4.89 4.49 -8.49
CA LYS A 17 5.36 5.23 -9.65
C LYS A 17 5.71 6.67 -9.29
N LEU A 18 6.60 7.26 -10.06
CA LEU A 18 6.79 8.71 -10.11
C LEU A 18 5.73 9.36 -11.01
N VAL A 19 5.65 10.69 -10.98
CA VAL A 19 4.75 11.47 -11.85
C VAL A 19 5.02 11.27 -13.34
N ASP A 20 6.24 10.87 -13.71
CA ASP A 20 6.65 10.50 -15.07
C ASP A 20 6.37 9.01 -15.38
N GLU A 21 5.46 8.38 -14.64
CA GLU A 21 5.06 6.96 -14.74
C GLU A 21 6.15 5.91 -14.46
N SER A 22 7.40 6.33 -14.27
CA SER A 22 8.52 5.47 -13.89
C SER A 22 8.23 4.72 -12.59
N VAL A 23 8.22 3.39 -12.64
CA VAL A 23 8.02 2.53 -11.46
C VAL A 23 9.31 2.53 -10.64
N PHE A 24 9.22 2.88 -9.35
CA PHE A 24 10.36 2.87 -8.43
C PHE A 24 10.27 1.74 -7.40
N ASP A 25 9.06 1.27 -7.08
CA ASP A 25 8.85 0.16 -6.16
C ASP A 25 7.58 -0.61 -6.50
N THR A 26 7.54 -1.89 -6.19
CA THR A 26 6.38 -2.75 -6.40
C THR A 26 6.47 -4.01 -5.54
N SER A 27 5.32 -4.52 -5.16
CA SER A 27 5.15 -5.84 -4.54
C SER A 27 4.90 -6.96 -5.55
N MET A 28 4.85 -6.67 -6.85
CA MET A 28 4.54 -7.64 -7.91
C MET A 28 5.79 -7.97 -8.73
N ARG A 29 6.19 -9.25 -8.72
CA ARG A 29 7.43 -9.72 -9.37
C ARG A 29 7.47 -9.41 -10.87
N ASP A 30 6.36 -9.65 -11.56
CA ASP A 30 6.29 -9.45 -13.02
C ASP A 30 6.46 -7.97 -13.37
N VAL A 31 5.76 -7.09 -12.63
CA VAL A 31 5.89 -5.62 -12.78
C VAL A 31 7.33 -5.17 -12.51
N ALA A 32 8.01 -5.74 -11.51
CA ALA A 32 9.40 -5.40 -11.20
C ALA A 32 10.35 -5.78 -12.35
N LYS A 33 10.13 -6.94 -12.97
CA LYS A 33 10.91 -7.40 -14.12
C LYS A 33 10.68 -6.51 -15.34
N GLU A 34 9.42 -6.18 -15.65
CA GLU A 34 9.07 -5.30 -16.76
C GLU A 34 9.67 -3.89 -16.59
N ALA A 35 9.59 -3.35 -15.36
CA ALA A 35 10.18 -2.05 -15.03
C ALA A 35 11.70 -2.08 -14.84
N ARG A 36 12.35 -3.25 -14.95
CA ARG A 36 13.80 -3.43 -14.75
C ARG A 36 14.31 -2.98 -13.37
N ILE A 37 13.45 -3.10 -12.35
CA ILE A 37 13.78 -2.87 -10.94
C ILE A 37 13.75 -4.17 -10.13
N TYR A 38 13.74 -5.32 -10.81
CA TYR A 38 13.75 -6.62 -10.17
C TYR A 38 15.05 -6.82 -9.38
N ASP A 39 14.89 -6.98 -8.07
CA ASP A 39 15.90 -7.46 -7.14
C ASP A 39 15.56 -8.88 -6.65
N ASP A 40 16.53 -9.80 -6.64
CA ASP A 40 16.33 -11.20 -6.26
C ASP A 40 16.26 -11.40 -4.74
N SER A 41 16.79 -10.46 -3.96
CA SER A 41 16.73 -10.49 -2.49
C SER A 41 15.39 -9.94 -1.96
N LYS A 42 14.60 -9.28 -2.81
CA LYS A 42 13.30 -8.71 -2.43
C LYS A 42 12.19 -9.76 -2.46
N ASP A 43 11.40 -9.79 -1.40
CA ASP A 43 10.16 -10.55 -1.36
C ASP A 43 9.03 -9.79 -2.10
N TYR A 44 8.46 -10.41 -3.13
CA TYR A 44 7.35 -9.87 -3.93
C TYR A 44 6.00 -10.46 -3.48
N SER A 45 5.82 -10.62 -2.17
CA SER A 45 4.54 -11.01 -1.60
C SER A 45 3.66 -9.79 -1.32
N PRO A 46 2.33 -9.97 -1.15
CA PRO A 46 1.45 -8.88 -0.73
C PRO A 46 1.96 -8.22 0.55
N PHE A 47 1.98 -6.90 0.58
CA PHE A 47 2.37 -6.14 1.75
C PHE A 47 1.25 -6.18 2.80
N GLU A 48 1.56 -6.74 3.97
CA GLU A 48 0.64 -6.87 5.09
C GLU A 48 0.89 -5.78 6.13
N PHE A 49 -0.18 -5.06 6.50
CA PHE A 49 -0.11 -4.07 7.58
C PHE A 49 -1.47 -3.87 8.24
N ILE A 50 -1.44 -3.30 9.45
CA ILE A 50 -2.65 -2.88 10.17
C ILE A 50 -2.98 -1.45 9.76
N VAL A 51 -4.19 -1.23 9.27
CA VAL A 51 -4.65 0.10 8.82
C VAL A 51 -4.74 1.05 10.02
N GLY A 52 -4.10 2.21 9.92
CA GLY A 52 -4.00 3.19 11.00
C GLY A 52 -2.81 2.98 11.94
N SER A 53 -1.97 1.97 11.72
CA SER A 53 -0.80 1.70 12.58
C SER A 53 0.44 2.54 12.25
N GLY A 54 0.45 3.24 11.10
CA GLY A 54 1.62 3.98 10.61
C GLY A 54 2.72 3.11 10.00
N LYS A 55 2.47 1.82 9.77
CA LYS A 55 3.40 0.93 9.05
C LYS A 55 3.48 1.21 7.54
N ALA A 56 2.40 1.71 6.94
CA ALA A 56 2.39 2.21 5.58
C ALA A 56 2.57 3.73 5.57
N ILE A 57 3.00 4.29 4.45
CA ILE A 57 2.98 5.75 4.28
C ILE A 57 1.56 6.28 4.46
N LYS A 58 1.43 7.49 5.01
CA LYS A 58 0.15 8.10 5.37
C LYS A 58 -0.85 8.09 4.21
N GLY A 59 -0.38 8.36 2.99
CA GLY A 59 -1.23 8.34 1.79
C GLY A 59 -1.86 6.97 1.51
N ILE A 60 -1.11 5.88 1.67
CA ILE A 60 -1.62 4.51 1.47
C ILE A 60 -2.56 4.14 2.62
N ASP A 61 -2.15 4.42 3.86
CA ASP A 61 -2.92 4.10 5.05
C ASP A 61 -4.32 4.75 5.04
N GLU A 62 -4.40 6.02 4.63
CA GLU A 62 -5.67 6.73 4.45
C GLU A 62 -6.47 6.22 3.24
N ALA A 63 -5.80 5.85 2.14
CA ALA A 63 -6.45 5.50 0.89
C ALA A 63 -7.14 4.14 0.89
N VAL A 64 -6.60 3.17 1.66
CA VAL A 64 -7.16 1.82 1.76
C VAL A 64 -8.46 1.77 2.56
N ILE A 65 -8.70 2.75 3.44
CA ILE A 65 -9.95 2.84 4.20
C ILE A 65 -11.13 2.97 3.24
N GLY A 66 -12.15 2.13 3.44
CA GLY A 66 -13.33 2.09 2.57
C GLY A 66 -13.18 1.22 1.32
N MET A 67 -11.98 0.73 1.00
CA MET A 67 -11.79 -0.21 -0.12
C MET A 67 -12.35 -1.59 0.22
N LYS A 68 -12.68 -2.37 -0.82
CA LYS A 68 -13.16 -3.75 -0.69
C LYS A 68 -12.10 -4.76 -1.13
N LYS A 69 -12.26 -6.03 -0.73
CA LYS A 69 -11.42 -7.12 -1.22
C LYS A 69 -11.46 -7.15 -2.76
N ASN A 70 -10.30 -7.30 -3.40
CA ASN A 70 -10.06 -7.23 -4.86
C ASN A 70 -10.24 -5.87 -5.52
N GLU A 71 -10.58 -4.82 -4.77
CA GLU A 71 -10.67 -3.47 -5.31
C GLU A 71 -9.28 -2.92 -5.65
N VAL A 72 -9.19 -2.20 -6.77
CA VAL A 72 -7.98 -1.51 -7.22
C VAL A 72 -8.24 -0.02 -7.17
N LYS A 73 -7.29 0.73 -6.59
CA LYS A 73 -7.38 2.18 -6.47
C LYS A 73 -6.03 2.79 -6.81
N GLU A 74 -6.05 3.84 -7.60
CA GLU A 74 -4.87 4.65 -7.86
C GLU A 74 -4.98 5.96 -7.08
N ILE A 75 -3.88 6.33 -6.43
CA ILE A 75 -3.80 7.54 -5.62
C ILE A 75 -2.54 8.33 -5.97
N THR A 76 -2.64 9.65 -5.92
CA THR A 76 -1.50 10.54 -5.96
C THR A 76 -1.19 10.99 -4.55
N VAL A 77 0.02 10.72 -4.08
CA VAL A 77 0.48 10.97 -2.72
C VAL A 77 1.51 12.10 -2.75
N PRO A 78 1.20 13.28 -2.18
CA PRO A 78 2.17 14.36 -2.04
C PRO A 78 3.27 13.97 -1.05
N PRO A 79 4.45 14.62 -1.09
CA PRO A 79 5.60 14.23 -0.29
C PRO A 79 5.33 14.25 1.23
N ASP A 80 4.50 15.15 1.74
CA ASP A 80 4.13 15.22 3.16
C ASP A 80 3.34 13.99 3.65
N LYS A 81 2.70 13.26 2.73
CA LYS A 81 1.98 12.01 3.00
C LYS A 81 2.75 10.75 2.57
N ALA A 82 3.97 10.92 2.05
CA ALA A 82 4.87 9.85 1.61
C ALA A 82 6.12 9.78 2.51
N TYR A 83 7.27 10.17 1.98
CA TYR A 83 8.58 10.09 2.65
C TYR A 83 9.06 11.44 3.22
N GLY A 84 8.16 12.41 3.37
CA GLY A 84 8.46 13.76 3.85
C GLY A 84 8.83 14.73 2.73
N ILE A 85 8.72 16.03 3.04
CA ILE A 85 9.07 17.13 2.12
C ILE A 85 10.59 17.21 1.89
N THR A 86 11.37 16.84 2.91
CA THR A 86 12.83 16.83 2.90
C THR A 86 13.34 15.61 3.67
N GLY A 87 14.53 15.11 3.34
CA GLY A 87 15.16 14.00 4.05
C GLY A 87 16.19 13.29 3.18
N GLU A 88 16.85 12.28 3.75
CA GLU A 88 17.87 11.48 3.03
C GLU A 88 17.25 10.39 2.14
N HIS A 89 15.95 10.11 2.30
CA HIS A 89 15.28 9.10 1.49
C HIS A 89 15.21 9.52 0.01
N PRO A 90 15.53 8.65 -0.98
CA PRO A 90 15.55 9.01 -2.40
C PRO A 90 14.23 9.56 -2.95
N MET A 91 13.12 9.21 -2.30
CA MET A 91 11.77 9.66 -2.65
C MET A 91 11.28 10.87 -1.82
N ALA A 92 12.10 11.42 -0.92
CA ALA A 92 11.74 12.63 -0.18
C ALA A 92 11.56 13.82 -1.15
N GLY A 93 10.56 14.67 -0.88
CA GLY A 93 10.23 15.82 -1.71
C GLY A 93 9.55 15.49 -3.05
N LYS A 94 9.32 14.22 -3.36
CA LYS A 94 8.66 13.79 -4.60
C LYS A 94 7.18 13.47 -4.38
N THR A 95 6.36 13.83 -5.37
CA THR A 95 4.99 13.34 -5.49
C THR A 95 5.03 11.94 -6.10
N LEU A 96 4.34 11.00 -5.46
CA LEU A 96 4.33 9.59 -5.86
C LEU A 96 2.93 9.19 -6.29
N VAL A 97 2.81 8.28 -7.23
CA VAL A 97 1.54 7.68 -7.65
C VAL A 97 1.57 6.22 -7.24
N PHE A 98 0.57 5.78 -6.48
CA PHE A 98 0.45 4.40 -6.07
C PHE A 98 -0.81 3.77 -6.63
N LYS A 99 -0.65 2.64 -7.32
CA LYS A 99 -1.75 1.75 -7.68
C LYS A 99 -1.80 0.62 -6.68
N ILE A 100 -2.88 0.54 -5.92
CA ILE A 100 -3.06 -0.37 -4.79
C ILE A 100 -4.19 -1.34 -5.11
N LYS A 101 -4.01 -2.62 -4.81
CA LYS A 101 -5.03 -3.66 -4.90
C LYS A 101 -5.16 -4.37 -3.56
N ILE A 102 -6.35 -4.41 -2.99
CA ILE A 102 -6.60 -5.22 -1.80
C ILE A 102 -6.65 -6.69 -2.18
N ILE A 103 -5.80 -7.50 -1.59
CA ILE A 103 -5.78 -8.96 -1.77
C ILE A 103 -6.64 -9.61 -0.71
N GLU A 104 -6.40 -9.30 0.56
CA GLU A 104 -7.16 -9.85 1.69
C GLU A 104 -7.42 -8.78 2.75
N ILE A 105 -8.49 -8.99 3.52
CA ILE A 105 -8.89 -8.17 4.67
C ILE A 105 -9.15 -9.14 5.81
N TYR A 106 -8.42 -8.99 6.91
CA TYR A 106 -8.63 -9.71 8.16
C TYR A 106 -9.19 -8.72 9.18
N LYS A 107 -10.44 -8.96 9.57
CA LYS A 107 -11.11 -8.17 10.60
C LYS A 107 -10.48 -8.41 11.97
N ARG A 108 -10.38 -7.36 12.77
CA ARG A 108 -9.97 -7.49 14.17
C ARG A 108 -10.96 -8.38 14.93
N TYR A 109 -10.44 -9.30 15.73
CA TYR A 109 -11.20 -10.35 16.42
C TYR A 109 -12.34 -9.83 17.34
N ASP A 110 -12.24 -8.59 17.86
CA ASP A 110 -13.29 -7.94 18.67
C ASP A 110 -14.65 -7.78 17.95
N ASP A 111 -14.69 -7.77 16.62
CA ASP A 111 -15.94 -7.62 15.84
C ASP A 111 -16.70 -8.95 15.66
N VAL A 112 -16.06 -10.09 16.00
CA VAL A 112 -16.74 -11.38 16.08
C VAL A 112 -17.45 -11.43 17.42
N ARG A 113 -18.69 -10.93 17.47
CA ARG A 113 -19.62 -11.25 18.56
C ARG A 113 -19.55 -12.76 18.78
N VAL A 114 -18.94 -13.18 19.88
CA VAL A 114 -18.97 -14.56 20.34
C VAL A 114 -20.39 -14.75 20.89
N PRO A 115 -21.31 -15.47 20.22
CA PRO A 115 -22.51 -15.89 20.91
C PRO A 115 -22.07 -16.83 22.03
N MET A 116 -22.35 -16.42 23.28
CA MET A 116 -22.37 -17.34 24.42
C MET A 116 -23.39 -18.43 24.18
#